data_AF-A0A2N0S814-F1
#
_entry.id   AF-A0A2N0S814-F1
#
_cell.length_a   1.000
_cell.length_b   1.000
_cell.length_c   1.000
_cell.angle_alpha   90.00
_cell.angle_beta   90.00
_cell.angle_gamma   90.00
#
_symmetry.space_group_name_H-M   'P 1'
#
loop_
_entity.id
_entity.type
_entity.pdbx_description
1 polymer ?
#
loop_
_entity_poly.entity_id
_entity_poly.type
_entity_poly.pdbx_seq_one_letter_code
_entity_poly.pdbx_strand_id
1 'polypeptide(L)'
;YEIEELAKSIEDNFFRLNIDQQAAFKKIITTVENNTSDIFFVNGPGGTGKTFLYNTLLGKVRSNRDIALAVASSGIATLLLPGGQTAHFCFKIPINIYEDSTCSIKHNSDLASLLQIAKFII
;
A
#
# COMPACT_ATOMS: atom_id res chain seq x y z
N TYR A 1 1.73 -10.24 -14.68
CA TYR A 1 0.26 -10.09 -14.70
C TYR A 1 -0.10 -9.33 -15.95
N GLU A 2 -0.98 -9.87 -16.79
CA GLU A 2 -1.61 -9.05 -17.82
C GLU A 2 -2.44 -7.97 -17.12
N ILE A 3 -2.18 -6.70 -17.44
CA ILE A 3 -2.75 -5.56 -16.72
C ILE A 3 -4.28 -5.54 -16.84
N GLU A 4 -4.81 -6.03 -17.96
CA GLU A 4 -6.24 -6.12 -18.24
C GLU A 4 -6.95 -7.16 -17.35
N GLU A 5 -6.31 -8.30 -17.10
CA GLU A 5 -6.83 -9.33 -16.18
C GLU A 5 -6.87 -8.82 -14.74
N LEU A 6 -5.83 -8.07 -14.33
CA LEU A 6 -5.80 -7.42 -13.03
C LEU A 6 -6.88 -6.35 -12.91
N ALA A 7 -7.06 -5.49 -13.92
CA ALA A 7 -8.08 -4.44 -13.91
C ALA A 7 -9.49 -5.02 -13.74
N LYS A 8 -9.82 -6.09 -14.49
CA LYS A 8 -11.10 -6.79 -14.38
C LYS A 8 -11.30 -7.42 -13.01
N SER A 9 -10.27 -8.10 -12.48
CA SER A 9 -10.33 -8.68 -11.13
C SER A 9 -10.56 -7.64 -10.04
N ILE A 10 -10.01 -6.44 -10.20
CA ILE A 10 -10.18 -5.35 -9.24
C ILE A 10 -11.57 -4.74 -9.30
N GLU A 11 -12.16 -4.63 -10.49
CA GLU A 11 -13.56 -4.21 -10.64
C GLU A 11 -14.50 -5.18 -9.93
N ASP A 12 -14.32 -6.49 -10.13
CA ASP A 12 -15.08 -7.53 -9.42
C ASP A 12 -14.87 -7.44 -7.89
N ASN A 13 -13.63 -7.24 -7.44
CA ASN A 13 -13.32 -7.09 -6.02
C ASN A 13 -13.97 -5.86 -5.39
N PHE A 14 -14.05 -4.75 -6.13
CA PHE A 14 -14.71 -3.53 -5.66
C PHE A 14 -16.18 -3.79 -5.30
N PHE A 15 -16.92 -4.53 -6.12
CA PHE A 15 -18.32 -4.88 -5.84
C PHE A 15 -18.49 -5.86 -4.67
N ARG A 16 -17.42 -6.58 -4.30
CA ARG A 16 -17.41 -7.48 -3.13
C ARG A 16 -17.08 -6.78 -1.82
N LEU A 17 -16.63 -5.52 -1.86
CA LEU A 17 -16.43 -4.70 -0.67
C LEU A 17 -17.79 -4.33 -0.06
N ASN A 18 -17.86 -4.26 1.27
CA ASN A 18 -19.03 -3.72 1.96
C ASN A 18 -19.11 -2.19 1.77
N ILE A 19 -20.24 -1.58 2.17
CA ILE A 19 -20.52 -0.16 1.92
C ILE A 19 -19.42 0.75 2.49
N ASP A 20 -18.97 0.50 3.72
CA ASP A 20 -17.93 1.31 4.38
C ASP A 20 -16.57 1.16 3.69
N GLN A 21 -16.22 -0.06 3.30
CA GLN A 21 -15.01 -0.35 2.53
C GLN A 21 -15.04 0.29 1.14
N GLN A 22 -16.19 0.28 0.45
CA GLN A 22 -16.35 0.97 -0.83
C GLN A 22 -16.18 2.48 -0.66
N ALA A 23 -16.72 3.07 0.41
CA ALA A 23 -16.55 4.48 0.71
C ALA A 23 -15.07 4.83 0.96
N ALA A 24 -14.37 4.02 1.76
CA ALA A 24 -12.93 4.16 2.00
C ALA A 24 -12.14 3.99 0.70
N PHE A 25 -12.45 2.97 -0.09
CA PHE A 25 -11.81 2.69 -1.37
C PHE A 25 -11.92 3.89 -2.31
N LYS A 26 -13.14 4.40 -2.54
CA LYS A 26 -13.38 5.55 -3.41
C LYS A 26 -12.60 6.77 -2.94
N LYS A 27 -12.68 7.09 -1.64
CA LYS A 27 -11.98 8.26 -1.08
C LYS A 27 -10.47 8.18 -1.29
N ILE A 28 -9.86 7.02 -1.02
CA ILE A 28 -8.42 6.82 -1.16
C ILE A 28 -8.02 6.87 -2.65
N ILE A 29 -8.73 6.16 -3.53
CA ILE A 29 -8.41 6.14 -4.96
C ILE A 29 -8.59 7.51 -5.59
N THR A 30 -9.65 8.26 -5.28
CA THR A 30 -9.80 9.64 -5.75
C THR A 30 -8.65 10.53 -5.29
N THR A 31 -8.15 10.35 -4.07
CA THR A 31 -7.00 11.11 -3.54
C THR A 31 -5.72 10.80 -4.33
N VAL A 32 -5.48 9.52 -4.63
CA VAL A 32 -4.34 9.06 -5.44
C VAL A 32 -4.44 9.58 -6.88
N GLU A 33 -5.61 9.46 -7.51
CA GLU A 33 -5.85 9.88 -8.90
C GLU A 33 -5.74 11.40 -9.08
N ASN A 34 -6.15 12.18 -8.06
CA ASN A 34 -6.00 13.63 -8.04
C ASN A 34 -4.57 14.10 -7.71
N ASN A 35 -3.63 13.17 -7.44
CA ASN A 35 -2.26 13.46 -6.98
C ASN A 35 -2.23 14.39 -5.74
N THR A 36 -3.21 14.22 -4.85
CA THR A 36 -3.27 14.92 -3.57
C THR A 36 -2.64 14.06 -2.47
N SER A 37 -1.94 14.69 -1.52
CA SER A 37 -1.35 13.99 -0.38
C SER A 37 -2.31 13.99 0.80
N ASP A 38 -2.61 12.81 1.35
CA ASP A 38 -3.42 12.64 2.55
C ASP A 38 -3.00 11.36 3.29
N ILE A 39 -3.36 11.25 4.57
CA ILE A 39 -3.08 10.07 5.40
C ILE A 39 -4.40 9.50 5.92
N PHE A 40 -4.61 8.21 5.66
CA PHE A 40 -5.83 7.51 6.07
C PHE A 40 -5.53 6.44 7.10
N PHE A 41 -6.39 6.33 8.12
CA PHE A 41 -6.37 5.23 9.06
C PHE A 41 -7.67 4.42 8.95
N VAL A 42 -7.56 3.19 8.44
CA VAL A 42 -8.71 2.27 8.33
C VAL A 42 -8.80 1.43 9.59
N ASN A 43 -9.78 1.73 10.43
CA ASN A 43 -10.04 0.96 11.64
C ASN A 43 -11.16 -0.06 11.44
N GLY A 44 -11.05 -1.20 12.10
CA GLY A 44 -12.12 -2.19 12.14
C GLY A 44 -11.73 -3.42 12.99
N PRO A 45 -12.69 -4.13 13.59
CA PRO A 45 -12.43 -5.37 14.33
C PRO A 45 -11.66 -6.44 13.54
N GLY A 46 -11.19 -7.48 14.24
CA GLY A 46 -10.68 -8.69 13.59
C GLY A 46 -11.73 -9.30 12.67
N GLY A 47 -11.30 -9.81 11.51
CA GLY A 47 -12.21 -10.47 10.56
C GLY A 47 -13.02 -9.55 9.64
N THR A 48 -12.91 -8.22 9.74
CA THR A 48 -13.69 -7.29 8.88
C THR A 48 -13.13 -7.09 7.47
N GLY A 49 -12.24 -7.95 6.99
CA GLY A 49 -11.74 -7.88 5.62
C GLY A 49 -10.84 -6.68 5.29
N LYS A 50 -10.19 -6.05 6.27
CA LYS A 50 -9.23 -4.94 6.02
C LYS A 50 -8.16 -5.30 4.99
N THR A 51 -7.58 -6.50 5.12
CA THR A 51 -6.60 -7.04 4.15
C THR A 51 -7.18 -7.12 2.73
N PHE A 52 -8.46 -7.49 2.58
CA PHE A 52 -9.11 -7.56 1.28
C PHE A 52 -9.26 -6.15 0.66
N LEU A 53 -9.64 -5.15 1.46
CA LEU A 53 -9.62 -3.74 1.03
C LEU A 53 -8.22 -3.31 0.60
N TYR A 54 -7.19 -3.61 1.39
CA TYR A 54 -5.79 -3.21 1.11
C TYR A 54 -5.28 -3.83 -0.20
N ASN A 55 -5.58 -5.11 -0.44
CA ASN A 55 -5.22 -5.79 -1.68
C ASN A 55 -5.93 -5.21 -2.90
N THR A 56 -7.20 -4.82 -2.73
CA THR A 56 -7.99 -4.18 -3.80
C THR A 56 -7.43 -2.78 -4.12
N LEU A 57 -7.04 -2.00 -3.11
CA LEU A 57 -6.38 -0.69 -3.28
C LEU A 57 -5.03 -0.83 -4.00
N LEU A 58 -4.16 -1.73 -3.52
CA LEU A 58 -2.87 -2.02 -4.13
C LEU A 58 -3.02 -2.42 -5.60
N GLY A 59 -3.96 -3.32 -5.89
CA GLY A 59 -4.24 -3.77 -7.24
C GLY A 59 -4.75 -2.65 -8.15
N LYS A 60 -5.65 -1.79 -7.66
CA LYS A 60 -6.18 -0.65 -8.44
C LYS A 60 -5.09 0.35 -8.83
N VAL A 61 -4.21 0.72 -7.89
CA VAL A 61 -3.11 1.64 -8.19
C VAL A 61 -2.14 1.00 -9.19
N ARG A 62 -1.79 -0.28 -8.99
CA ARG A 62 -0.87 -0.99 -9.89
C ARG A 62 -1.46 -1.28 -11.27
N SER A 63 -2.78 -1.49 -11.40
CA SER A 63 -3.44 -1.64 -12.70
C SER A 63 -3.36 -0.37 -13.54
N ASN A 64 -3.26 0.79 -12.89
CA ASN A 64 -3.02 2.07 -13.54
C ASN A 64 -1.53 2.29 -13.90
N ARG A 65 -0.66 1.28 -13.70
CA ARG A 65 0.81 1.33 -13.87
C ARG A 65 1.53 2.29 -12.91
N ASP A 66 0.84 2.75 -11.86
CA ASP A 66 1.43 3.55 -10.80
C ASP A 66 2.14 2.65 -9.77
N ILE A 67 3.12 3.23 -9.06
CA ILE A 67 3.89 2.52 -8.04
C ILE A 67 3.14 2.56 -6.71
N ALA A 68 2.77 1.37 -6.24
CA ALA A 68 2.16 1.14 -4.92
C ALA A 68 3.02 0.20 -4.07
N LEU A 69 3.48 0.67 -2.92
CA LEU A 69 4.29 -0.10 -1.98
C LEU A 69 3.41 -0.73 -0.92
N ALA A 70 3.61 -2.03 -0.70
CA ALA A 70 2.93 -2.80 0.33
C ALA A 70 3.91 -3.06 1.47
N VAL A 71 3.65 -2.46 2.62
CA VAL A 71 4.53 -2.44 3.78
C VAL A 71 3.77 -3.01 4.98
N ALA A 72 4.41 -3.93 5.71
CA ALA A 72 3.84 -4.47 6.94
C ALA A 72 4.85 -4.41 8.08
N SER A 73 4.37 -4.42 9.32
CA SER A 73 5.24 -4.41 10.51
C SER A 73 5.99 -5.73 10.70
N SER A 74 5.37 -6.87 10.37
CA SER A 74 5.92 -8.22 10.53
C SER A 74 6.05 -8.96 9.20
N GLY A 75 7.02 -9.88 9.12
CA GLY A 75 7.21 -10.70 7.92
C GLY A 75 6.05 -11.65 7.62
N ILE A 76 5.28 -12.07 8.62
CA ILE A 76 4.07 -12.87 8.37
C ILE A 76 2.96 -12.03 7.76
N ALA A 77 2.82 -10.76 8.19
CA ALA A 77 1.82 -9.86 7.64
C ALA A 77 2.11 -9.48 6.18
N THR A 78 3.37 -9.48 5.74
CA THR A 78 3.70 -9.20 4.33
C THR A 78 3.16 -10.25 3.39
N LEU A 79 2.99 -11.50 3.84
CA LEU A 79 2.43 -12.60 3.04
C LEU A 79 0.97 -12.34 2.64
N LEU A 80 0.28 -11.48 3.38
CA LEU A 80 -1.11 -11.12 3.12
C LEU A 80 -1.25 -10.02 2.06
N LEU A 81 -0.16 -9.34 1.72
CA LEU A 81 -0.13 -8.23 0.77
C LEU A 81 0.71 -8.62 -0.46
N PRO A 82 0.18 -8.51 -1.70
CA PRO A 82 0.94 -8.80 -2.91
C PRO A 82 2.20 -7.94 -3.00
N GLY A 83 3.38 -8.59 -3.07
CA GLY A 83 4.67 -7.90 -3.08
C GLY A 83 5.01 -7.21 -1.76
N GLY A 84 4.41 -7.65 -0.64
CA GLY A 84 4.61 -7.09 0.68
C GLY A 84 6.07 -7.17 1.15
N GLN A 85 6.53 -6.11 1.80
CA GLN A 85 7.84 -6.02 2.45
C GLN A 85 7.68 -5.55 3.90
N THR A 86 8.61 -5.91 4.77
CA THR A 86 8.58 -5.38 6.13
C THR A 86 8.98 -3.91 6.14
N ALA A 87 8.43 -3.11 7.05
CA ALA A 87 8.81 -1.70 7.22
C ALA A 87 10.33 -1.54 7.42
N HIS A 88 10.93 -2.45 8.20
CA HIS A 88 12.38 -2.52 8.40
C HIS A 88 13.14 -2.65 7.09
N PHE A 89 12.69 -3.53 6.19
CA PHE A 89 13.35 -3.74 4.91
C PHE A 89 13.07 -2.58 3.93
N CYS A 90 11.81 -2.19 3.78
CA CYS A 90 11.35 -1.17 2.84
C CYS A 90 12.01 0.19 3.13
N PHE A 91 12.04 0.61 4.40
CA PHE A 91 12.55 1.92 4.79
C PHE A 91 13.96 1.89 5.40
N LYS A 92 14.63 0.72 5.42
CA LYS A 92 15.95 0.56 6.06
C LYS A 92 15.97 1.06 7.52
N ILE A 93 14.92 0.71 8.27
CA ILE A 93 14.83 1.01 9.71
C ILE A 93 15.83 0.11 10.44
N PRO A 94 16.75 0.67 11.25
CA PRO A 94 17.69 -0.15 12.00
C PRO A 94 16.96 -1.01 13.05
N ILE A 95 17.48 -2.22 13.29
CA ILE A 95 16.90 -3.14 14.29
C ILE A 95 17.15 -2.61 15.71
N ASN A 96 18.35 -2.08 15.95
CA ASN A 96 18.70 -1.42 17.20
C ASN A 96 18.41 0.07 17.04
N ILE A 97 17.51 0.59 17.86
CA ILE A 97 17.06 1.99 17.82
C ILE A 97 17.64 2.72 19.03
N TYR A 98 18.35 3.80 18.75
CA TYR A 98 18.89 4.79 19.69
C TYR A 98 18.29 6.17 19.40
N GLU A 99 18.53 7.16 20.26
CA GLU A 99 17.94 8.51 20.13
C GLU A 99 18.28 9.20 18.79
N ASP A 100 19.43 8.89 18.20
CA ASP A 100 19.93 9.44 16.94
C ASP A 100 19.69 8.51 15.73
N SER A 101 18.93 7.42 15.92
CA SER A 101 18.68 6.46 14.85
C SER A 101 17.81 7.03 13.75
N THR A 102 18.26 6.85 12.51
CA THR A 102 17.54 7.29 11.30
C THR A 102 17.45 6.15 10.28
N CYS A 103 16.53 6.28 9.35
CA CYS A 103 16.41 5.36 8.22
C CYS A 103 17.64 5.49 7.31
N SER A 104 18.32 4.38 7.03
CA SER A 104 19.58 4.39 6.26
C SER A 104 19.34 4.44 4.74
N ILE A 105 18.60 5.46 4.28
CA ILE A 105 18.27 5.68 2.87
C ILE A 105 19.13 6.82 2.33
N LYS A 106 19.99 6.54 1.35
CA LYS A 106 20.85 7.55 0.73
C LYS A 106 20.04 8.40 -0.25
N HIS A 107 20.25 9.73 -0.24
CA HIS A 107 19.53 10.71 -1.07
C HIS A 107 19.48 10.37 -2.57
N ASN A 108 20.54 9.77 -3.12
CA ASN A 108 20.67 9.41 -4.54
C ASN A 108 20.65 7.88 -4.76
N SER A 109 19.97 7.13 -3.89
CA SER A 109 19.79 5.69 -4.08
C SER A 109 18.52 5.39 -4.86
N ASP A 110 18.51 4.25 -5.56
CA ASP A 110 17.31 3.76 -6.26
C ASP A 110 16.09 3.66 -5.33
N LEU A 111 16.31 3.33 -4.05
CA LEU A 111 15.26 3.31 -3.04
C LEU A 111 14.68 4.69 -2.76
N ALA A 112 15.51 5.73 -2.66
CA ALA A 112 15.02 7.09 -2.48
C ALA A 112 14.19 7.54 -3.68
N SER A 113 14.67 7.27 -4.90
CA SER A 113 13.92 7.55 -6.12
C SER A 113 12.61 6.78 -6.16
N LEU A 114 12.61 5.50 -5.81
CA LEU A 114 11.40 4.67 -5.74
C LEU A 114 10.36 5.25 -4.77
N LEU A 115 10.79 5.66 -3.57
CA LEU A 115 9.91 6.25 -2.56
C LEU A 115 9.34 7.60 -3.01
N GLN A 116 10.11 8.40 -3.74
CA GLN A 116 9.66 9.70 -4.26
C GLN A 116 8.59 9.57 -5.36
N ILE A 117 8.67 8.51 -6.19
CA ILE A 117 7.72 8.28 -7.28
C ILE A 117 6.56 7.35 -6.88
N ALA A 118 6.59 6.78 -5.68
CA ALA A 118 5.49 5.97 -5.16
C ALA A 118 4.25 6.84 -4.94
N LYS A 119 3.13 6.47 -5.59
CA LYS A 119 1.85 7.18 -5.41
C LYS A 119 1.05 6.68 -4.23
N PHE A 120 1.33 5.47 -3.75
CA PHE A 120 0.60 4.84 -2.67
C PHE A 120 1.51 3.97 -1.82
N ILE A 121 1.40 4.09 -0.51
CA ILE A 121 2.08 3.25 0.48
C ILE A 121 1.04 2.84 1.49
N ILE A 122 0.97 1.55 1.80
CA ILE A 122 0.09 0.98 2.84
C ILE A 122 0.86 0.04 3.74
#